data_AF-A0A9J6FEM9-F1
#
_entry.id   AF-A0A9J6FEM9-F1
#
_cell.length_a   1.000
_cell.length_b   1.000
_cell.length_c   1.000
_cell.angle_alpha   90.00
_cell.angle_beta   90.00
_cell.angle_gamma   90.00
#
_symmetry.space_group_name_H-M   'P 1'
#
loop_
_entity.id
_entity.type
_entity.pdbx_description
1 polymer ?
#
loop_
_entity_poly.entity_id
_entity_poly.type
_entity_poly.pdbx_seq_one_letter_code
_entity_poly.pdbx_strand_id
1 'polypeptide(L)' 'MCEHANTVKNKTGSNLALHCAECADRKCTPLFEQTRVLKKYNGKSAREIYEAHVIHKRGDSSVSKASIELLEKEHRYLDQ' A
#
# COMPACT_ATOMS: atom_id res chain seq x y z
N MET A 1 -1.83 11.78 16.14
CA MET A 1 -1.90 12.66 14.95
C MET A 1 -1.86 11.77 13.72
N CYS A 2 -2.95 11.73 12.95
CA CYS A 2 -3.06 10.84 11.79
C CYS A 2 -2.44 11.54 10.57
N GLU A 3 -1.29 11.06 10.11
CA GLU A 3 -0.52 11.61 8.97
C GLU A 3 -1.37 11.74 7.68
N HIS A 4 -2.47 10.98 7.61
CA HIS A 4 -3.44 11.01 6.52
C HIS A 4 -4.17 12.36 6.37
N ALA A 5 -4.46 13.06 7.48
CA ALA A 5 -5.26 14.30 7.45
C ALA A 5 -4.49 15.52 6.92
N ASN A 6 -3.15 15.51 7.02
CA ASN A 6 -2.30 16.61 6.53
C ASN A 6 -1.97 16.49 5.04
N THR A 7 -1.99 15.27 4.50
CA THR A 7 -1.66 15.01 3.09
C THR A 7 -2.72 15.57 2.14
N VAL A 8 -4.00 15.58 2.54
CA VAL A 8 -5.11 16.03 1.68
C VAL A 8 -5.18 17.56 1.55
N LYS A 9 -4.71 18.31 2.55
CA LYS A 9 -4.83 19.79 2.56
C LYS A 9 -3.79 20.52 1.72
N ASN A 10 -2.58 19.97 1.59
CA ASN A 10 -1.44 20.72 1.02
C ASN A 10 -1.04 20.33 -0.40
N LYS A 11 -1.70 19.36 -1.06
CA LYS A 11 -1.35 18.90 -2.43
C LYS A 11 0.14 18.58 -2.62
N THR A 12 0.91 18.38 -1.55
CA THR A 12 2.28 17.87 -1.62
C THR A 12 2.16 16.40 -1.93
N GLY A 13 2.34 16.07 -3.21
CA GLY A 13 2.30 14.70 -3.71
C GLY A 13 3.17 13.80 -2.86
N SER A 14 2.69 12.57 -2.66
CA SER A 14 3.38 11.38 -2.14
C SER A 14 4.83 11.60 -1.69
N ASN A 15 5.17 11.20 -0.46
CA ASN A 15 6.54 11.17 0.08
C ASN A 15 7.59 10.60 -0.91
N LEU A 16 7.16 9.75 -1.86
CA LEU A 16 7.98 9.25 -2.94
C LEU A 16 8.51 10.34 -3.89
N ALA A 17 7.66 11.29 -4.31
CA ALA A 17 8.05 12.36 -5.23
C ALA A 17 9.04 13.33 -4.57
N LEU A 18 8.82 13.66 -3.29
CA LEU A 18 9.74 14.47 -2.48
C LEU A 18 11.08 13.75 -2.29
N HIS A 19 11.04 12.46 -1.92
CA HIS A 19 12.25 11.65 -1.77
C HIS A 19 13.08 11.60 -3.06
N CYS A 20 12.44 11.37 -4.21
CA CYS A 20 13.15 11.33 -5.48
C CYS A 20 13.76 12.69 -5.86
N ALA A 21 13.16 13.81 -5.46
CA ALA A 21 13.72 15.15 -5.66
C ALA A 21 14.89 15.46 -4.70
N GLU A 22 14.79 15.05 -3.44
CA GLU A 22 15.79 15.31 -2.40
C GLU A 22 16.99 14.36 -2.49
N CYS A 23 16.80 13.11 -2.94
CA CYS A 23 17.86 12.12 -3.07
C CYS A 23 18.66 12.28 -4.38
N ALA A 24 19.08 13.51 -4.66
CA ALA A 24 19.82 13.89 -5.87
C ALA A 24 21.13 13.08 -6.02
N ASP A 25 21.81 12.79 -4.91
CA ASP A 25 23.10 12.09 -4.90
C ASP A 25 23.01 10.62 -5.37
N ARG A 26 21.85 9.97 -5.22
CA ARG A 26 21.64 8.55 -5.57
C ARG A 26 20.77 8.35 -6.81
N LYS A 27 20.24 9.43 -7.41
CA LYS A 27 19.29 9.39 -8.53
C LYS A 27 18.14 8.40 -8.31
N CYS A 28 17.51 8.46 -7.14
CA CYS A 28 16.37 7.59 -6.83
C CYS A 28 15.24 7.83 -7.83
N THR A 29 14.88 6.80 -8.61
CA THR A 29 13.80 6.86 -9.60
C THR A 29 12.72 5.84 -9.22
N PRO A 30 11.43 6.22 -9.23
CA PRO A 30 10.35 5.29 -8.93
C PRO A 30 10.21 4.24 -10.04
N LEU A 31 10.23 2.96 -9.66
CA LEU A 31 10.13 1.82 -10.58
C LEU A 31 8.68 1.50 -10.94
N PHE A 32 7.94 2.49 -11.46
CA PHE A 32 6.53 2.34 -11.81
C PHE A 32 6.30 1.27 -12.89
N GLU A 33 7.22 1.13 -13.84
CA GLU A 33 7.16 0.09 -14.88
C GLU A 33 7.26 -1.33 -14.30
N GLN A 34 7.89 -1.48 -13.13
CA GLN A 34 7.98 -2.76 -12.42
C GLN A 34 6.82 -2.96 -11.44
N THR A 35 5.91 -1.99 -11.32
CA THR A 35 4.78 -2.04 -10.40
C THR A 35 3.58 -2.68 -11.09
N ARG A 36 3.03 -3.74 -10.49
CA ARG A 36 1.83 -4.41 -10.99
C ARG A 36 0.63 -4.13 -10.09
N VAL A 37 -0.45 -3.63 -10.68
CA VAL A 37 -1.74 -3.55 -9.99
C VAL A 37 -2.25 -4.96 -9.72
N LEU A 38 -2.39 -5.32 -8.45
CA LEU A 38 -2.80 -6.68 -8.05
C LEU A 38 -4.29 -6.91 -8.31
N LYS A 39 -5.13 -5.96 -7.88
CA LYS A 39 -6.56 -5.96 -8.17
C LYS A 39 -7.15 -4.56 -7.97
N LYS A 40 -8.26 -4.29 -8.66
CA LYS A 40 -9.04 -3.06 -8.51
C LYS A 40 -10.41 -3.41 -7.92
N TYR A 41 -10.80 -2.71 -6.86
CA TYR A 41 -12.12 -2.80 -6.24
C TYR A 41 -12.70 -1.40 -6.11
N ASN A 42 -13.97 -1.23 -6.49
CA ASN A 42 -14.67 0.05 -6.37
C ASN A 42 -15.06 0.36 -4.92
N GLY A 43 -15.28 -0.68 -4.10
CA GLY A 43 -15.64 -0.55 -2.70
C GLY A 43 -14.41 -0.51 -1.78
N LYS A 44 -14.41 0.44 -0.84
CA LYS A 44 -13.35 0.57 0.18
C LYS A 44 -13.15 -0.73 0.96
N SER A 45 -14.23 -1.30 1.50
CA SER A 45 -14.16 -2.52 2.33
C SER A 45 -13.59 -3.71 1.56
N ALA A 46 -14.02 -3.94 0.32
CA ALA A 46 -13.51 -5.03 -0.50
C ALA A 46 -12.01 -4.86 -0.82
N ARG A 47 -11.57 -3.62 -1.07
CA ARG A 47 -10.15 -3.29 -1.28
C ARG A 47 -9.33 -3.59 -0.02
N GLU A 48 -9.80 -3.18 1.14
CA GLU A 48 -9.10 -3.36 2.42
C GLU A 48 -9.02 -4.84 2.83
N ILE A 49 -10.09 -5.62 2.60
CA ILE A 49 -10.09 -7.08 2.81
C ILE A 49 -9.06 -7.76 1.90
N TYR A 50 -9.05 -7.41 0.61
CA TYR A 50 -8.09 -7.98 -0.34
C TYR A 50 -6.65 -7.58 0.00
N GLU A 51 -6.41 -6.31 0.34
CA GLU A 51 -5.12 -5.80 0.79
C GLU A 51 -4.59 -6.59 1.99
N ALA A 52 -5.40 -6.73 3.05
CA ALA A 52 -5.03 -7.47 4.25
C ALA A 52 -4.69 -8.93 3.94
N HIS A 53 -5.49 -9.60 3.11
CA HIS A 53 -5.22 -10.98 2.70
C HIS A 53 -3.94 -11.12 1.88
N VAL A 54 -3.68 -10.21 0.94
CA VAL A 54 -2.45 -10.28 0.13
C VAL A 54 -1.21 -9.97 0.96
N ILE A 55 -1.27 -9.00 1.87
CA ILE A 55 -0.16 -8.70 2.77
C ILE A 55 0.14 -9.92 3.65
N HIS A 56 -0.89 -10.54 4.23
CA HIS A 56 -0.74 -11.78 4.99
C HIS A 56 -0.07 -12.88 4.16
N LYS A 57 -0.55 -13.14 2.94
CA LYS A 57 0.04 -14.14 2.02
C LYS A 57 1.51 -13.88 1.68
N ARG A 58 1.92 -12.62 1.62
CA ARG A 58 3.30 -12.24 1.31
C ARG A 58 4.21 -12.29 2.54
N GLY A 59 3.65 -12.23 3.75
CA GLY A 59 4.40 -12.25 5.00
C GLY A 59 5.56 -11.25 4.98
N ASP A 60 6.75 -11.73 5.31
CA ASP A 60 7.97 -10.91 5.41
C ASP A 60 8.43 -10.28 4.09
N SER A 61 7.91 -10.75 2.94
CA SER A 61 8.19 -10.12 1.64
C SER A 61 7.37 -8.85 1.40
N SER A 62 6.40 -8.55 2.27
CA SER A 62 5.61 -7.33 2.23
C SER A 62 6.08 -6.34 3.31
N VAL A 63 6.56 -5.18 2.88
CA VAL A 63 6.88 -4.06 3.79
C VAL A 63 5.63 -3.27 4.23
N SER A 64 4.46 -3.60 3.67
CA SER A 64 3.20 -2.91 3.96
C SER A 64 2.49 -3.49 5.18
N LYS A 65 1.85 -2.62 5.96
CA LYS A 65 0.92 -3.00 7.03
C LYS A 65 -0.52 -2.92 6.53
N ALA A 66 -1.32 -3.92 6.83
CA ALA A 66 -2.73 -3.96 6.43
C ALA A 66 -3.55 -2.86 7.10
N SER A 67 -4.51 -2.31 6.34
CA SER A 67 -5.47 -1.32 6.85
C SER A 67 -6.48 -1.90 7.85
N ILE A 68 -6.74 -3.21 7.77
CA ILE A 68 -7.59 -3.96 8.69
C ILE A 68 -6.90 -5.27 9.07
N GLU A 69 -7.26 -5.81 10.23
CA GLU A 69 -6.84 -7.16 10.64
C GLU A 69 -7.94 -8.16 10.30
N LEU A 70 -7.55 -9.26 9.66
CA LEU A 70 -8.43 -10.40 9.41
C LEU A 70 -8.02 -11.55 10.33
N LEU A 71 -9.01 -12.35 10.73
CA LEU A 71 -8.79 -13.59 11.45
C LEU A 71 -8.28 -14.67 10.50
N GLU A 72 -7.57 -15.67 11.04
CA GLU A 72 -7.03 -16.79 10.26
C GLU A 72 -8.11 -17.54 9.47
N LYS A 73 -9.31 -17.68 10.03
CA LYS A 73 -10.46 -18.28 9.34
C LYS A 73 -10.93 -17.48 8.12
N GLU A 74 -10.76 -16.16 8.15
CA GLU A 74 -11.15 -15.26 7.05
C GLU A 74 -10.10 -15.33 5.93
N HIS A 75 -8.81 -15.39 6.28
CA HIS A 75 -7.75 -15.65 5.28
C HIS A 75 -7.97 -16.98 4.56
N ARG A 76 -8.24 -18.06 5.32
CA ARG A 76 -8.55 -19.38 4.75
C ARG A 76 -9.83 -19.41 3.92
N TYR A 77 -10.81 -18.57 4.21
CA TYR A 77 -11.99 -18.42 3.37
C TYR A 77 -11.64 -17.77 2.01
N LEU A 78 -10.72 -16.82 2.01
CA LEU A 78 -10.29 -16.08 0.81
C LEU A 78 -9.27 -16.84 -0.05
N ASP A 79 -8.72 -17.95 0.44
CA ASP A 79 -7.84 -18.86 -0.31
C ASP A 79 -8.57 -19.76 -1.33
N GLN A 80 -9.90 -19.78 -1.27
CA GLN A 80 -10.77 -20.64 -2.08
C GLN A 80 -10.92 -20.15 -3.52
#